data_AF-A0A2J6H7P3-F1
#
_entry.id   AF-A0A2J6H7P3-F1
#
_cell.length_a   1.000
_cell.length_b   1.000
_cell.length_c   1.000
_cell.angle_alpha   90.00
_cell.angle_beta   90.00
_cell.angle_gamma   90.00
#
_symmetry.space_group_name_H-M   'P 1'
#
loop_
_entity.id
_entity.type
_entity.pdbx_description
1 polymer ?
#
loop_
_entity_poly.entity_id
_entity_poly.type
_entity_poly.pdbx_seq_one_letter_code
_entity_poly.pdbx_strand_id
1 'polypeptide(L)'
;MTYNVFISYGMGSYNLLAIPERHLELVKKAWLNGDKSFTLSGERYNCDKFNTFKIYTNAKNLSKSTLEEIKENHGAGSSFFNHSYFTPDQLEKMGDEITDDIIGDNAYGSVKEIEKIDVLRPTDLFINPLRIKELENLTNKVKFDLSKLICLCKETNDNYSRGNYYSVSLLLRTILNHIPPAFNNKSSFDQVLAELNGKSQQTKKQLFSRLHDLQRKLADLTAHEKLRSHEPAVVAQNVQFIPEIDFLLQEVQQALLK
;
A
#
# COMPACT_ATOMS: atom_id res chain seq x y z
N MET A 1 -14.42 -1.40 -30.68
CA MET A 1 -13.01 -1.24 -31.11
C MET A 1 -12.24 -2.49 -30.71
N THR A 2 -11.23 -2.92 -31.49
CA THR A 2 -10.39 -4.08 -31.14
C THR A 2 -8.93 -3.65 -31.03
N TYR A 3 -8.14 -4.48 -30.37
CA TYR A 3 -6.76 -4.18 -30.01
C TYR A 3 -5.82 -5.30 -30.41
N ASN A 4 -4.57 -4.94 -30.66
CA ASN A 4 -3.48 -5.89 -30.84
C ASN A 4 -2.50 -5.71 -29.69
N VAL A 5 -2.16 -6.79 -28.99
CA VAL A 5 -1.24 -6.75 -27.86
C VAL A 5 0.02 -7.54 -28.21
N PHE A 6 1.17 -6.93 -28.02
CA PHE A 6 2.47 -7.57 -28.11
C PHE A 6 2.98 -7.91 -26.72
N ILE A 7 3.34 -9.19 -26.51
CA ILE A 7 3.87 -9.67 -25.25
C ILE A 7 5.21 -10.36 -25.54
N SER A 8 6.28 -9.85 -24.93
CA SER A 8 7.58 -10.49 -24.89
C SER A 8 7.91 -10.93 -23.46
N TYR A 9 8.49 -12.12 -23.33
CA TYR A 9 8.98 -12.69 -22.08
C TYR A 9 10.31 -13.40 -22.33
N GLY A 10 10.97 -13.86 -21.26
CA GLY A 10 12.34 -14.39 -21.34
C GLY A 10 12.59 -15.54 -22.34
N MET A 11 11.57 -16.28 -22.77
CA MET A 11 11.71 -17.42 -23.69
C MET A 11 11.01 -17.21 -25.05
N GLY A 12 10.43 -16.05 -25.32
CA GLY A 12 9.75 -15.80 -26.59
C GLY A 12 8.83 -14.59 -26.59
N SER A 13 8.15 -14.42 -27.72
CA SER A 13 7.13 -13.39 -27.89
C SER A 13 5.91 -13.97 -28.60
N TYR A 14 4.75 -13.36 -28.37
CA TYR A 14 3.51 -13.67 -29.10
C TYR A 14 2.62 -12.43 -29.18
N ASN A 15 1.60 -12.51 -30.03
CA ASN A 15 0.58 -11.47 -30.13
C ASN A 15 -0.78 -12.00 -29.71
N LEU A 16 -1.59 -11.13 -29.12
CA LEU A 16 -3.04 -11.28 -29.04
C LEU A 16 -3.64 -10.32 -30.07
N LEU A 17 -4.26 -10.87 -31.12
CA LEU A 17 -4.69 -10.10 -32.30
C LEU A 17 -6.19 -9.86 -32.30
N ALA A 18 -6.59 -8.64 -32.69
CA ALA A 18 -7.97 -8.18 -32.79
C ALA A 18 -8.83 -8.54 -31.55
N ILE A 19 -8.26 -8.44 -30.35
CA ILE A 19 -8.98 -8.75 -29.12
C ILE A 19 -9.98 -7.63 -28.77
N PRO A 20 -11.16 -7.96 -28.23
CA PRO A 20 -12.10 -6.97 -27.73
C PRO A 20 -11.59 -6.35 -26.42
N GLU A 21 -12.11 -5.18 -26.08
CA GLU A 21 -11.79 -4.43 -24.85
C GLU A 21 -11.89 -5.28 -23.58
N ARG A 22 -12.94 -6.12 -23.46
CA ARG A 22 -13.10 -7.04 -22.33
C ARG A 22 -11.89 -7.96 -22.14
N HIS A 23 -11.28 -8.44 -23.22
CA HIS A 23 -10.10 -9.30 -23.13
C HIS A 23 -8.86 -8.48 -22.82
N LEU A 24 -8.76 -7.27 -23.38
CA LEU A 24 -7.68 -6.34 -23.05
C LEU A 24 -7.64 -6.05 -21.54
N GLU A 25 -8.79 -5.79 -20.92
CA GLU A 25 -8.90 -5.54 -19.48
C GLU A 25 -8.44 -6.74 -18.63
N LEU A 26 -8.72 -7.97 -19.07
CA LEU A 26 -8.23 -9.17 -18.38
C LEU A 26 -6.71 -9.29 -18.44
N VAL A 27 -6.12 -9.03 -19.61
CA VAL A 27 -4.67 -9.10 -19.81
C VAL A 27 -3.97 -7.98 -19.04
N LYS A 28 -4.50 -6.75 -19.11
CA LYS A 28 -4.05 -5.60 -18.33
C LYS A 28 -4.05 -5.92 -16.84
N LYS A 29 -5.16 -6.46 -16.32
CA LYS A 29 -5.26 -6.85 -14.92
C LYS A 29 -4.21 -7.89 -14.53
N ALA A 30 -4.02 -8.93 -15.36
CA ALA A 30 -3.01 -9.95 -15.10
C ALA A 30 -1.60 -9.35 -15.04
N TRP A 31 -1.29 -8.40 -15.93
CA TRP A 31 -0.01 -7.70 -15.93
C TRP A 31 0.18 -6.82 -14.68
N LEU A 32 -0.83 -6.02 -14.32
CA LEU A 32 -0.81 -5.15 -13.14
C LEU A 32 -0.70 -5.95 -11.84
N ASN A 33 -1.32 -7.12 -11.77
CA ASN A 33 -1.27 -8.02 -10.62
C ASN A 33 0.01 -8.87 -10.56
N GLY A 34 0.81 -8.87 -11.62
CA GLY A 34 2.01 -9.69 -11.69
C GLY A 34 1.69 -11.19 -11.78
N ASP A 35 0.58 -11.53 -12.44
CA ASP A 35 0.15 -12.91 -12.65
C ASP A 35 1.02 -13.60 -13.69
N LYS A 36 1.55 -14.78 -13.32
CA LYS A 36 2.40 -15.59 -14.20
C LYS A 36 1.66 -16.22 -15.38
N SER A 37 0.34 -16.21 -15.34
CA SER A 37 -0.49 -16.72 -16.42
C SER A 37 -1.90 -16.13 -16.35
N PHE A 38 -2.57 -16.04 -17.50
CA PHE A 38 -3.98 -15.68 -17.59
C PHE A 38 -4.69 -16.57 -18.61
N THR A 39 -6.02 -16.58 -18.57
CA THR A 39 -6.84 -17.39 -19.49
C THR A 39 -7.75 -16.49 -20.30
N LEU A 40 -7.70 -16.63 -21.63
CA LEU A 40 -8.63 -15.98 -22.55
C LEU A 40 -9.34 -17.04 -23.38
N SER A 41 -10.68 -16.98 -23.43
CA SER A 41 -11.48 -17.87 -24.29
C SER A 41 -11.16 -19.37 -24.13
N GLY A 42 -10.74 -19.81 -22.94
CA GLY A 42 -10.39 -21.21 -22.66
C GLY A 42 -8.92 -21.58 -22.89
N GLU A 43 -8.12 -20.68 -23.45
CA GLU A 43 -6.68 -20.87 -23.65
C GLU A 43 -5.88 -20.18 -22.54
N ARG A 44 -4.90 -20.90 -21.98
CA ARG A 44 -4.01 -20.39 -20.93
C ARG A 44 -2.72 -19.87 -21.54
N TYR A 45 -2.38 -18.64 -21.21
CA TYR A 45 -1.18 -17.95 -21.65
C TYR A 45 -0.21 -17.81 -20.48
N ASN A 46 1.02 -18.29 -20.63
CA ASN A 46 2.06 -18.24 -19.59
C ASN A 46 3.03 -17.09 -19.85
N CYS A 47 3.26 -16.27 -18.82
CA CYS A 47 4.03 -15.04 -18.89
C CYS A 47 4.90 -14.89 -17.62
N ASP A 48 5.71 -15.91 -17.31
CA ASP A 48 6.48 -15.98 -16.06
C ASP A 48 7.34 -14.73 -15.76
N LYS A 49 7.81 -14.03 -16.80
CA LYS A 49 8.54 -12.77 -16.69
C LYS A 49 8.34 -11.91 -17.94
N PHE A 50 7.46 -10.91 -17.86
CA PHE A 50 7.29 -9.92 -18.94
C PHE A 50 8.57 -9.11 -19.12
N ASN A 51 9.06 -9.06 -20.35
CA ASN A 51 10.11 -8.14 -20.78
C ASN A 51 9.52 -6.92 -21.49
N THR A 52 8.44 -7.10 -22.24
CA THR A 52 7.79 -6.03 -22.99
C THR A 52 6.30 -6.31 -23.10
N PHE A 53 5.49 -5.28 -22.86
CA PHE A 53 4.04 -5.32 -22.98
C PHE A 53 3.61 -4.05 -23.70
N LYS A 54 3.11 -4.18 -24.94
CA LYS A 54 2.66 -3.04 -25.76
C LYS A 54 1.27 -3.26 -26.30
N ILE A 55 0.46 -2.20 -26.33
CA ILE A 55 -0.92 -2.23 -26.78
C ILE A 55 -1.08 -1.30 -27.98
N TYR A 56 -1.70 -1.83 -29.04
CA TYR A 56 -1.98 -1.08 -30.26
C TYR A 56 -3.48 -1.11 -30.56
N THR A 57 -3.97 0.00 -31.11
CA THR A 57 -5.30 0.00 -31.73
C THR A 57 -5.31 -0.86 -32.99
N ASN A 58 -6.45 -1.46 -33.33
CA ASN A 58 -6.66 -2.07 -34.64
C ASN A 58 -7.36 -1.07 -35.58
N ALA A 59 -6.65 0.00 -35.95
CA ALA A 59 -7.22 1.11 -36.72
C ALA A 59 -7.78 0.67 -38.09
N LYS A 60 -7.18 -0.36 -38.69
CA LYS A 60 -7.63 -0.96 -39.95
C LYS A 60 -8.82 -1.91 -39.82
N ASN A 61 -9.30 -2.16 -38.59
CA ASN A 61 -10.40 -3.09 -38.28
C ASN A 61 -10.23 -4.48 -38.95
N LEU A 62 -8.99 -4.95 -39.05
CA LEU A 62 -8.71 -6.26 -39.63
C LEU A 62 -9.23 -7.36 -38.70
N SER A 63 -9.84 -8.39 -39.28
CA SER A 63 -10.33 -9.53 -38.51
C SER A 63 -9.15 -10.34 -37.95
N LYS A 64 -9.41 -11.11 -36.88
CA LYS A 64 -8.41 -12.02 -36.30
C LYS A 64 -7.84 -12.98 -37.35
N SER A 65 -8.69 -13.57 -38.19
CA SER A 65 -8.27 -14.54 -39.22
C SER A 65 -7.37 -13.91 -40.28
N THR A 66 -7.69 -12.70 -40.73
CA THR A 66 -6.84 -11.96 -41.69
C THR A 66 -5.50 -11.61 -41.08
N LEU A 67 -5.47 -11.18 -39.81
CA LEU A 67 -4.21 -10.89 -39.12
C LEU A 67 -3.38 -12.15 -38.89
N GLU A 68 -3.99 -13.30 -38.62
CA GLU A 68 -3.29 -14.58 -38.49
C GLU A 68 -2.68 -15.04 -39.82
N GLU A 69 -3.39 -14.89 -40.93
CA GLU A 69 -2.87 -15.19 -42.27
C GLU A 69 -1.66 -14.30 -42.64
N ILE A 70 -1.76 -12.99 -42.37
CA ILE A 70 -0.63 -12.07 -42.60
C ILE A 70 0.55 -12.44 -41.68
N LYS A 71 0.28 -12.85 -40.44
CA LYS A 71 1.32 -13.25 -39.47
C LYS A 71 2.04 -14.50 -39.93
N GLU A 72 1.35 -15.48 -40.48
CA GLU A 72 1.97 -16.71 -41.00
C GLU A 72 2.88 -16.43 -42.20
N ASN A 73 2.47 -15.52 -43.09
CA ASN A 73 3.23 -15.20 -44.31
C ASN A 73 4.34 -14.16 -44.12
N HIS A 74 4.18 -13.25 -43.15
CA HIS A 74 5.03 -12.04 -43.02
C HIS A 74 5.45 -11.69 -41.59
N GLY A 75 5.09 -12.50 -40.58
CA GLY A 75 5.56 -12.27 -39.20
C GLY A 75 7.07 -12.48 -39.11
N ALA A 76 7.75 -11.60 -38.36
CA ALA A 76 9.19 -11.45 -38.42
C ALA A 76 9.98 -12.31 -37.42
N GLY A 77 9.32 -13.05 -36.52
CA GLY A 77 10.01 -13.84 -35.49
C GLY A 77 9.48 -15.25 -35.34
N SER A 78 10.39 -16.24 -35.27
CA SER A 78 10.08 -17.58 -34.77
C SER A 78 10.28 -17.60 -33.25
N SER A 79 9.21 -17.80 -32.48
CA SER A 79 9.35 -18.10 -31.06
C SER A 79 10.03 -19.47 -30.86
N PHE A 80 10.46 -19.82 -29.63
CA PHE A 80 11.10 -21.12 -29.33
C PHE A 80 10.27 -22.34 -29.77
N PHE A 81 8.96 -22.18 -29.96
CA PHE A 81 8.01 -23.18 -30.44
C PHE A 81 7.59 -23.00 -31.92
N ASN A 82 8.35 -22.24 -32.71
CA ASN A 82 8.14 -22.04 -34.14
C ASN A 82 6.82 -21.35 -34.55
N HIS A 83 6.19 -20.63 -33.62
CA HIS A 83 5.05 -19.76 -33.92
C HIS A 83 5.53 -18.39 -34.38
N SER A 84 4.99 -17.94 -35.52
CA SER A 84 5.22 -16.61 -36.06
C SER A 84 4.49 -15.54 -35.24
N TYR A 85 5.11 -14.38 -35.05
CA TYR A 85 4.54 -13.21 -34.41
C TYR A 85 4.93 -11.91 -35.14
N PHE A 86 4.09 -10.87 -35.01
CA PHE A 86 4.39 -9.51 -35.43
C PHE A 86 5.27 -8.78 -34.42
N THR A 87 6.29 -8.09 -34.90
CA THR A 87 7.10 -7.19 -34.09
C THR A 87 6.36 -5.89 -33.77
N PRO A 88 6.80 -5.11 -32.77
CA PRO A 88 6.29 -3.76 -32.51
C PRO A 88 6.15 -2.89 -33.78
N ASP A 89 7.21 -2.77 -34.58
CA ASP A 89 7.22 -1.99 -35.83
C ASP A 89 6.18 -2.46 -36.87
N GLN A 90 5.83 -3.75 -36.86
CA GLN A 90 4.80 -4.29 -37.75
C GLN A 90 3.40 -3.94 -37.25
N LEU A 91 3.19 -3.94 -35.93
CA LEU A 91 1.91 -3.57 -35.32
C LEU A 91 1.64 -2.06 -35.40
N GLU A 92 2.67 -1.22 -35.30
CA GLU A 92 2.55 0.24 -35.51
C GLU A 92 2.02 0.58 -36.91
N LYS A 93 2.31 -0.24 -37.92
CA LYS A 93 1.75 -0.08 -39.28
C LYS A 93 0.27 -0.44 -39.38
N MET A 94 -0.30 -1.06 -38.34
CA MET A 94 -1.68 -1.54 -38.29
C MET A 94 -2.57 -0.68 -37.38
N GLY A 95 -1.97 0.07 -36.46
CA GLY A 95 -2.61 1.11 -35.66
C GLY A 95 -1.67 1.72 -34.62
N ASP A 96 -2.16 2.75 -33.94
CA ASP A 96 -1.37 3.54 -33.00
C ASP A 96 -1.04 2.76 -31.72
N GLU A 97 0.18 2.95 -31.21
CA GLU A 97 0.58 2.48 -29.87
C GLU A 97 -0.10 3.35 -28.80
N ILE A 98 -0.83 2.72 -27.88
CA ILE A 98 -1.58 3.38 -26.80
C ILE A 98 -1.25 2.77 -25.43
N THR A 99 -0.05 2.20 -25.30
CA THR A 99 0.39 1.52 -24.06
C THR A 99 0.32 2.47 -22.87
N ASP A 100 0.91 3.66 -22.99
CA ASP A 100 0.98 4.64 -21.90
C ASP A 100 -0.41 5.17 -21.51
N ASP A 101 -1.32 5.36 -22.47
CA ASP A 101 -2.69 5.79 -22.18
C ASP A 101 -3.48 4.74 -21.38
N ILE A 102 -3.18 3.45 -21.56
CA ILE A 102 -3.93 2.36 -20.93
C ILE A 102 -3.32 1.92 -19.60
N ILE A 103 -1.99 1.80 -19.54
CA ILE A 103 -1.28 1.32 -18.35
C ILE A 103 -0.36 2.36 -17.71
N GLY A 104 0.07 3.40 -18.42
CA GLY A 104 1.02 4.40 -17.93
C GLY A 104 2.37 3.82 -17.49
N ASP A 105 3.14 4.63 -16.76
CA ASP A 105 4.45 4.26 -16.19
C ASP A 105 4.35 3.33 -14.97
N ASN A 106 3.45 2.35 -15.01
CA ASN A 106 3.34 1.34 -13.96
C ASN A 106 4.41 0.24 -14.12
N ALA A 107 4.81 -0.39 -13.02
CA ALA A 107 5.65 -1.59 -13.07
C ALA A 107 4.79 -2.86 -13.18
N TYR A 108 5.34 -3.92 -13.77
CA TYR A 108 4.72 -5.25 -13.72
C TYR A 108 4.48 -5.67 -12.27
N GLY A 109 3.27 -6.08 -11.93
CA GLY A 109 2.92 -6.42 -10.55
C GLY A 109 2.78 -5.22 -9.61
N SER A 110 2.69 -3.98 -10.12
CA SER A 110 2.53 -2.79 -9.28
C SER A 110 1.32 -2.88 -8.36
N VAL A 111 0.20 -3.49 -8.79
CA VAL A 111 -0.98 -3.68 -7.93
C VAL A 111 -0.70 -4.70 -6.84
N LYS A 112 0.07 -5.76 -7.10
CA LYS A 112 0.48 -6.72 -6.06
C LYS A 112 1.48 -6.13 -5.09
N GLU A 113 2.32 -5.20 -5.53
CA GLU A 113 3.20 -4.44 -4.66
C GLU A 113 2.43 -3.43 -3.82
N ILE A 114 1.45 -2.72 -4.41
CA ILE A 114 0.51 -1.84 -3.69
C ILE A 114 -0.30 -2.66 -2.68
N GLU A 115 -0.83 -3.82 -3.06
CA GLU A 115 -1.49 -4.74 -2.13
C GLU A 115 -0.52 -5.25 -1.06
N LYS A 116 0.76 -5.50 -1.36
CA LYS A 116 1.77 -5.82 -0.33
C LYS A 116 2.14 -4.63 0.56
N ILE A 117 2.00 -3.39 0.08
CA ILE A 117 2.21 -2.16 0.85
C ILE A 117 1.01 -1.93 1.78
N ASP A 118 -0.22 -2.13 1.28
CA ASP A 118 -1.45 -2.14 2.09
C ASP A 118 -1.50 -3.36 3.04
N VAL A 119 -0.83 -4.46 2.68
CA VAL A 119 -0.62 -5.68 3.48
C VAL A 119 0.82 -5.73 4.02
N LEU A 120 1.43 -4.56 4.30
CA LEU A 120 2.49 -4.53 5.31
C LEU A 120 1.86 -5.15 6.55
N ARG A 121 2.37 -6.33 6.94
CA ARG A 121 1.80 -7.09 8.06
C ARG A 121 1.67 -6.11 9.23
N PRO A 122 0.57 -6.13 10.02
CA PRO A 122 0.42 -5.28 11.21
C PRO A 122 1.60 -5.33 12.20
N THR A 123 2.54 -6.26 12.01
CA THR A 123 3.80 -6.40 12.74
C THR A 123 4.90 -5.40 12.36
N ASP A 124 4.86 -4.78 11.17
CA ASP A 124 5.93 -3.86 10.71
C ASP A 124 5.58 -2.37 10.90
N LEU A 125 4.32 -2.07 11.21
CA LEU A 125 3.83 -0.73 11.50
C LEU A 125 3.44 -0.62 12.97
N PHE A 126 3.76 0.52 13.59
CA PHE A 126 3.50 0.74 15.01
C PHE A 126 2.02 1.00 15.31
N ILE A 127 1.37 1.76 14.43
CA ILE A 127 -0.04 2.15 14.51
C ILE A 127 -0.76 1.52 13.32
N ASN A 128 -1.87 0.84 13.61
CA ASN A 128 -2.68 0.19 12.60
C ASN A 128 -3.17 1.22 11.55
N PRO A 129 -2.89 1.02 10.24
CA PRO A 129 -3.37 1.91 9.18
C PRO A 129 -4.87 2.12 9.17
N LEU A 130 -5.67 1.11 9.55
CA LEU A 130 -7.12 1.23 9.66
C LEU A 130 -7.51 2.27 10.71
N ARG A 131 -6.78 2.35 11.82
CA ARG A 131 -7.01 3.35 12.88
C ARG A 131 -6.77 4.76 12.38
N ILE A 132 -5.75 4.95 11.54
CA ILE A 132 -5.45 6.22 10.88
C ILE A 132 -6.57 6.58 9.90
N LYS A 133 -7.02 5.62 9.08
CA LYS A 133 -8.13 5.80 8.13
C LYS A 133 -9.44 6.18 8.83
N GLU A 134 -9.74 5.54 9.95
CA GLU A 134 -10.91 5.88 10.78
C GLU A 134 -10.82 7.32 11.30
N LEU A 135 -9.65 7.77 11.77
CA LEU A 135 -9.44 9.18 12.17
C LEU A 135 -9.58 10.14 10.98
N GLU A 136 -9.02 9.81 9.81
CA GLU A 136 -9.19 10.58 8.57
C GLU A 136 -10.69 10.74 8.24
N ASN A 137 -11.47 9.67 8.36
CA ASN A 137 -12.90 9.66 8.09
C ASN A 137 -13.75 10.44 9.11
N LEU A 138 -13.21 10.76 10.29
CA LEU A 138 -13.83 11.63 11.29
C LEU A 138 -13.53 13.11 11.04
N THR A 139 -12.56 13.43 10.19
CA THR A 139 -12.25 14.81 9.79
C THR A 139 -13.53 15.47 9.24
N ASN A 140 -13.85 16.68 9.71
CA ASN A 140 -15.09 17.43 9.43
C ASN A 140 -16.38 16.89 10.06
N LYS A 141 -16.35 15.78 10.80
CA LYS A 141 -17.52 15.25 11.55
C LYS A 141 -17.47 15.57 13.04
N VAL A 142 -16.31 16.00 13.53
CA VAL A 142 -16.06 16.29 14.94
C VAL A 142 -15.59 17.73 15.11
N LYS A 143 -15.69 18.28 16.33
CA LYS A 143 -15.33 19.68 16.62
C LYS A 143 -13.82 19.95 16.62
N PHE A 144 -12.99 18.90 16.67
CA PHE A 144 -11.54 19.00 16.77
C PHE A 144 -10.88 18.85 15.40
N ASP A 145 -9.84 19.64 15.16
CA ASP A 145 -8.93 19.42 14.03
C ASP A 145 -7.99 18.24 14.36
N LEU A 146 -8.15 17.15 13.61
CA LEU A 146 -7.39 15.91 13.78
C LEU A 146 -6.11 15.86 12.96
N SER A 147 -5.81 16.89 12.16
CA SER A 147 -4.70 16.90 11.19
C SER A 147 -3.37 16.58 11.87
N LYS A 148 -3.10 17.20 13.02
CA LYS A 148 -1.88 16.95 13.80
C LYS A 148 -1.81 15.52 14.33
N LEU A 149 -2.89 15.00 14.91
CA LEU A 149 -2.93 13.63 15.43
C LEU A 149 -2.68 12.61 14.31
N ILE A 150 -3.32 12.79 13.15
CA ILE A 150 -3.15 11.93 11.97
C ILE A 150 -1.69 11.99 11.48
N CYS A 151 -1.09 13.17 11.40
CA CYS A 151 0.32 13.34 11.00
C CYS A 151 1.27 12.62 11.97
N LEU A 152 1.10 12.83 13.28
CA LEU A 152 1.89 12.14 14.31
C LEU A 152 1.77 10.61 14.20
N CYS A 153 0.58 10.08 13.89
CA CYS A 153 0.40 8.65 13.70
C CYS A 153 1.17 8.12 12.47
N LYS A 154 1.11 8.84 11.36
CA LYS A 154 1.84 8.49 10.12
C LYS A 154 3.36 8.60 10.32
N GLU A 155 3.83 9.65 10.97
CA GLU A 155 5.26 9.83 11.30
C GLU A 155 5.76 8.73 12.23
N THR A 156 4.95 8.27 13.18
CA THR A 156 5.30 7.16 14.07
C THR A 156 5.54 5.88 13.27
N ASN A 157 4.68 5.61 12.28
CA ASN A 157 4.83 4.47 11.38
C ASN A 157 6.09 4.55 10.50
N ASP A 158 6.35 5.70 9.87
CA ASP A 158 7.54 5.89 9.04
C ASP A 158 8.84 5.78 9.85
N ASN A 159 8.86 6.32 11.07
CA ASN A 159 10.02 6.20 11.95
C ASN A 159 10.22 4.77 12.46
N TYR A 160 9.15 4.06 12.81
CA TYR A 160 9.24 2.69 13.29
C TYR A 160 9.75 1.74 12.20
N SER A 161 9.26 1.86 10.97
CA SER A 161 9.67 1.00 9.85
C SER A 161 11.13 1.21 9.44
N ARG A 162 11.68 2.42 9.65
CA ARG A 162 13.10 2.74 9.43
C ARG A 162 14.02 2.42 10.59
N GLY A 163 13.48 1.96 11.73
CA GLY A 163 14.25 1.67 12.94
C GLY A 163 14.65 2.90 13.77
N ASN A 164 13.98 4.04 13.56
CA ASN A 164 14.25 5.30 14.28
C ASN A 164 13.54 5.33 15.65
N TYR A 165 13.90 4.41 16.56
CA TYR A 165 13.14 4.18 17.80
C TYR A 165 13.21 5.32 18.82
N TYR A 166 14.26 6.15 18.79
CA TYR A 166 14.30 7.39 19.56
C TYR A 166 13.16 8.33 19.14
N SER A 167 12.97 8.53 17.83
CA SER A 167 11.87 9.34 17.30
C SER A 167 10.51 8.76 17.67
N VAL A 168 10.34 7.43 17.57
CA VAL A 168 9.09 6.75 17.97
C VAL A 168 8.76 7.05 19.43
N SER A 169 9.74 6.95 20.34
CA SER A 169 9.55 7.30 21.76
C SER A 169 9.04 8.73 21.93
N LEU A 170 9.66 9.71 21.26
CA LEU A 170 9.28 11.12 21.38
C LEU A 170 7.92 11.43 20.73
N LEU A 171 7.59 10.76 19.62
CA LEU A 171 6.31 10.91 18.94
C LEU A 171 5.16 10.37 19.80
N LEU A 172 5.33 9.21 20.45
CA LEU A 172 4.34 8.69 21.39
C LEU A 172 4.08 9.65 22.56
N ARG A 173 5.13 10.33 23.07
CA ARG A 173 4.99 11.36 24.10
C ARG A 173 4.13 12.51 23.61
N THR A 174 4.39 12.93 22.38
CA THR A 174 3.70 14.03 21.72
C THR A 174 2.22 13.69 21.49
N ILE A 175 1.93 12.46 21.06
CA ILE A 175 0.56 11.95 20.91
C ILE A 175 -0.17 11.99 22.26
N LEU A 176 0.42 11.47 23.33
CA LEU A 176 -0.19 11.46 24.67
C LEU A 176 -0.45 12.86 25.24
N ASN A 177 0.38 13.85 24.90
CA ASN A 177 0.16 15.23 25.30
C ASN A 177 -0.90 15.94 24.44
N HIS A 178 -1.12 15.48 23.20
CA HIS A 178 -2.06 16.09 22.26
C HIS A 178 -3.50 15.60 22.44
N ILE A 179 -3.69 14.34 22.82
CA ILE A 179 -4.98 13.66 22.93
C ILE A 179 -5.95 14.15 24.02
N PRO A 180 -5.52 14.62 25.22
CA PRO A 180 -6.44 14.86 26.36
C PRO A 180 -7.72 15.65 26.05
N PRO A 181 -7.72 16.69 25.21
CA PRO A 181 -8.94 17.43 24.87
C PRO A 181 -10.06 16.57 24.27
N ALA A 182 -9.74 15.46 23.60
CA ALA A 182 -10.74 14.53 23.07
C ALA A 182 -11.60 13.87 24.16
N PHE A 183 -11.11 13.83 25.41
CA PHE A 183 -11.83 13.30 26.56
C PHE A 183 -12.43 14.45 27.37
N ASN A 184 -13.59 14.98 26.95
CA ASN A 184 -14.30 16.04 27.68
C ASN A 184 -13.42 17.29 27.98
N ASN A 185 -12.61 17.72 27.01
CA ASN A 185 -11.73 18.89 27.11
C ASN A 185 -10.72 18.83 28.27
N LYS A 186 -10.15 17.65 28.59
CA LYS A 186 -9.09 17.56 29.60
C LYS A 186 -7.82 18.27 29.15
N SER A 187 -7.13 18.87 30.11
CA SER A 187 -5.87 19.57 29.86
C SER A 187 -4.64 18.66 29.99
N SER A 188 -4.79 17.50 30.64
CA SER A 188 -3.71 16.53 30.80
C SER A 188 -4.20 15.09 30.81
N PHE A 189 -3.31 14.16 30.49
CA PHE A 189 -3.63 12.73 30.50
C PHE A 189 -3.88 12.22 31.93
N ASP A 190 -3.25 12.82 32.95
CA ASP A 190 -3.54 12.52 34.36
C ASP A 190 -5.01 12.76 34.72
N GLN A 191 -5.61 13.84 34.20
CA GLN A 191 -7.04 14.09 34.39
C GLN A 191 -7.92 13.05 33.69
N VAL A 192 -7.50 12.58 32.50
CA VAL A 192 -8.19 11.49 31.80
C VAL A 192 -8.17 10.22 32.66
N LEU A 193 -7.03 9.86 33.24
CA LEU A 193 -6.90 8.71 34.14
C LEU A 193 -7.73 8.86 35.42
N ALA A 194 -7.82 10.08 35.96
CA ALA A 194 -8.60 10.38 37.15
C ALA A 194 -10.11 10.23 36.94
N GLU A 195 -10.62 10.43 35.72
CA GLU A 195 -12.04 10.25 35.39
C GLU A 195 -12.44 8.79 35.15
N LEU A 196 -11.48 7.92 34.83
CA LEU A 196 -11.72 6.49 34.70
C LEU A 196 -11.95 5.87 36.08
N ASN A 197 -13.19 5.97 36.55
CA ASN A 197 -13.63 5.48 37.85
C ASN A 197 -14.63 4.32 37.70
N GLY A 198 -14.65 3.43 38.69
CA GLY A 198 -15.55 2.27 38.72
C GLY A 198 -14.91 0.98 38.19
N LYS A 199 -15.48 -0.17 38.62
CA LYS A 199 -14.94 -1.50 38.33
C LYS A 199 -14.86 -1.81 36.83
N SER A 200 -15.80 -1.31 36.04
CA SER A 200 -15.84 -1.52 34.58
C SER A 200 -14.78 -0.74 33.80
N GLN A 201 -14.20 0.31 34.38
CA GLN A 201 -13.17 1.15 33.74
C GLN A 201 -11.75 0.82 34.22
N GLN A 202 -11.61 -0.11 35.17
CA GLN A 202 -10.32 -0.43 35.81
C GLN A 202 -9.29 -0.98 34.81
N THR A 203 -9.70 -1.87 33.91
CA THR A 203 -8.81 -2.43 32.88
C THR A 203 -8.32 -1.35 31.91
N LYS A 204 -9.22 -0.45 31.46
CA LYS A 204 -8.87 0.68 30.61
C LYS A 204 -7.87 1.61 31.31
N LYS A 205 -8.12 1.92 32.59
CA LYS A 205 -7.20 2.71 33.40
C LYS A 205 -5.83 2.07 33.52
N GLN A 206 -5.74 0.76 33.76
CA GLN A 206 -4.47 0.04 33.84
C GLN A 206 -3.66 0.12 32.54
N LEU A 207 -4.30 -0.08 31.39
CA LEU A 207 -3.65 0.05 30.08
C LEU A 207 -3.14 1.47 29.84
N PHE A 208 -3.99 2.46 30.09
CA PHE A 208 -3.64 3.87 29.90
C PHE A 208 -2.55 4.33 30.85
N SER A 209 -2.57 3.89 32.12
CA SER A 209 -1.52 4.18 33.10
C SER A 209 -0.19 3.56 32.69
N ARG A 210 -0.19 2.29 32.25
CA ARG A 210 1.04 1.64 31.76
C ARG A 210 1.65 2.40 30.59
N LEU A 211 0.84 2.76 29.60
CA LEU A 211 1.28 3.58 28.48
C LEU A 211 1.82 4.93 28.98
N HIS A 212 1.04 5.68 29.76
CA HIS A 212 1.41 7.01 30.24
C HIS A 212 2.72 7.00 31.05
N ASP A 213 2.83 6.10 32.02
CA ASP A 213 3.94 6.10 32.99
C ASP A 213 5.24 5.62 32.37
N LEU A 214 5.20 4.54 31.58
CA LEU A 214 6.40 3.94 31.00
C LEU A 214 6.87 4.72 29.78
N GLN A 215 5.96 5.14 28.91
CA GLN A 215 6.29 5.94 27.73
C GLN A 215 6.91 7.27 28.16
N ARG A 216 6.34 7.95 29.17
CA ARG A 216 6.89 9.21 29.67
C ARG A 216 8.33 9.05 30.17
N LYS A 217 8.59 8.04 30.99
CA LYS A 217 9.93 7.75 31.51
C LYS A 217 10.92 7.45 30.38
N LEU A 218 10.51 6.66 29.38
CA LEU A 218 11.35 6.34 28.24
C LEU A 218 11.66 7.59 27.40
N ALA A 219 10.66 8.43 27.11
CA ALA A 219 10.86 9.67 26.38
C ALA A 219 11.79 10.64 27.14
N ASP A 220 11.60 10.80 28.45
CA ASP A 220 12.45 11.67 29.26
C ASP A 220 13.90 11.16 29.33
N LEU A 221 14.11 9.83 29.43
CA LEU A 221 15.45 9.23 29.35
C LEU A 221 16.09 9.51 27.99
N THR A 222 15.38 9.20 26.90
CA THR A 222 15.90 9.37 25.53
C THR A 222 16.18 10.83 25.15
N ALA A 223 15.46 11.79 25.72
CA ALA A 223 15.64 13.22 25.45
C ALA A 223 16.71 13.89 26.32
N HIS A 224 16.89 13.44 27.56
CA HIS A 224 17.67 14.17 28.56
C HIS A 224 18.96 13.49 29.01
N GLU A 225 19.16 12.19 28.74
CA GLU A 225 20.40 11.54 29.13
C GLU A 225 21.61 12.16 28.41
N LYS A 226 22.68 12.37 29.16
CA LYS A 226 23.97 12.87 28.66
C LYS A 226 24.85 11.68 28.29
N LEU A 227 25.75 11.88 27.32
CA LEU A 227 26.73 10.88 26.88
C LEU A 227 27.45 10.18 28.06
N ARG A 228 27.51 8.85 28.02
CA ARG A 228 28.17 8.00 29.03
C ARG A 228 29.23 7.09 28.38
N SER A 229 30.05 6.44 29.20
CA SER A 229 31.07 5.49 28.74
C SER A 229 30.49 4.22 28.09
N HIS A 230 29.27 3.84 28.46
CA HIS A 230 28.52 2.77 27.85
C HIS A 230 27.03 3.13 27.86
N GLU A 231 26.41 3.15 26.69
CA GLU A 231 25.00 3.45 26.51
C GLU A 231 24.42 2.50 25.46
N PRO A 232 23.46 1.62 25.83
CA PRO A 232 22.79 0.79 24.85
C PRO A 232 21.84 1.65 23.99
N ALA A 233 21.84 1.39 22.68
CA ALA A 233 20.90 2.04 21.77
C ALA A 233 19.46 1.62 22.07
N VAL A 234 18.51 2.53 21.83
CA VAL A 234 17.08 2.19 21.88
C VAL A 234 16.74 1.27 20.71
N VAL A 235 16.13 0.13 21.01
CA VAL A 235 15.68 -0.87 20.04
C VAL A 235 14.17 -1.03 20.08
N ALA A 236 13.60 -1.76 19.11
CA ALA A 236 12.16 -2.00 19.00
C ALA A 236 11.53 -2.51 20.31
N GLN A 237 12.25 -3.36 21.06
CA GLN A 237 11.80 -3.93 22.32
C GLN A 237 11.53 -2.87 23.40
N ASN A 238 12.23 -1.73 23.35
CA ASN A 238 12.05 -0.65 24.32
C ASN A 238 10.75 0.11 24.08
N VAL A 239 10.25 0.18 22.84
CA VAL A 239 9.07 0.96 22.46
C VAL A 239 7.80 0.10 22.30
N GLN A 240 7.71 -1.08 22.94
CA GLN A 240 6.58 -2.01 22.77
C GLN A 240 5.28 -1.55 23.46
N PHE A 241 4.60 -0.59 22.84
CA PHE A 241 3.32 -0.03 23.30
C PHE A 241 2.19 -0.15 22.26
N ILE A 242 2.33 -1.04 21.27
CA ILE A 242 1.39 -1.19 20.15
C ILE A 242 -0.04 -1.51 20.63
N PRO A 243 -0.27 -2.47 21.55
CA PRO A 243 -1.63 -2.76 22.03
C PRO A 243 -2.26 -1.56 22.74
N GLU A 244 -1.48 -0.86 23.58
CA GLU A 244 -1.98 0.26 24.37
C GLU A 244 -2.28 1.49 23.51
N ILE A 245 -1.44 1.77 22.49
CA ILE A 245 -1.68 2.92 21.60
C ILE A 245 -2.87 2.65 20.68
N ASP A 246 -3.04 1.43 20.17
CA ASP A 246 -4.20 1.10 19.33
C ASP A 246 -5.50 1.24 20.12
N PHE A 247 -5.53 0.69 21.34
CA PHE A 247 -6.67 0.83 22.24
C PHE A 247 -6.93 2.29 22.62
N LEU A 248 -5.90 3.10 22.88
CA LEU A 248 -6.06 4.53 23.14
C LEU A 248 -6.71 5.24 21.94
N LEU A 249 -6.22 5.02 20.73
CA LEU A 249 -6.76 5.67 19.53
C LEU A 249 -8.22 5.25 19.26
N GLN A 250 -8.57 3.99 19.53
CA GLN A 250 -9.96 3.54 19.48
C GLN A 250 -10.85 4.31 20.48
N GLU A 251 -10.38 4.50 21.71
CA GLU A 251 -11.13 5.24 22.73
C GLU A 251 -11.23 6.73 22.41
N VAL A 252 -10.22 7.31 21.75
CA VAL A 252 -10.28 8.68 21.24
C VAL A 252 -11.39 8.83 20.22
N GLN A 253 -11.49 7.91 19.25
CA GLN A 253 -12.56 7.94 18.25
C GLN A 253 -13.95 7.88 18.91
N GLN A 254 -14.13 6.98 19.88
CA GLN A 254 -15.39 6.86 20.62
C GLN A 254 -15.71 8.11 21.43
N ALA A 255 -14.70 8.76 22.03
CA ALA A 255 -14.89 9.98 22.79
C ALA A 255 -15.27 11.17 21.89
N LEU A 256 -14.71 11.25 20.69
CA LEU A 256 -15.00 12.32 19.72
C LEU A 256 -16.40 12.23 19.09
N LEU A 257 -17.00 11.04 19.08
CA LEU A 257 -18.34 10.79 18.53
C LEU A 257 -19.48 11.03 19.54
N LYS A 258 -19.16 11.31 20.81
CA LYS A 258 -20.14 11.64 21.86
C LYS A 258 -20.42 13.15 21.87
#